data_AF-A0A662UN31-F1
#
_entry.id   AF-A0A662UN31-F1
#
_cell.length_a   1.000
_cell.length_b   1.000
_cell.length_c   1.000
_cell.angle_alpha   90.00
_cell.angle_beta   90.00
_cell.angle_gamma   90.00
#
_symmetry.space_group_name_H-M   'P 1'
#
loop_
_entity.id
_entity.type
_entity.pdbx_description
1 polymer ?
#
loop_
_entity_poly.entity_id
_entity_poly.type
_entity_poly.pdbx_seq_one_letter_code
_entity_poly.pdbx_strand_id
1 'polypeptide(L)'
;MDFSIIADAFEKIEAITSRTQMTLYLVDLIKKTPPEIIDKVVYIIQGKLWPDWMGMPELGIGEKMLIKAIVLATNTRESEVEMLYKKLGDLGKAVEYLKKKKETATTGLLAFIPQKSATKLTVLKVYNTLARVALVTGEGSRDIKLKLLAGIITDASPKEAKYIVRFIEGRLRLGIGDATILEALAIVYGGGAHARPVIERAYNLRADLGNIAKIIATHGINAIKNIKPEVGIPVRPMLAERLSSPIEILKKVGGKAIVEYKYDGERAQIHKKKNQVLIYSRRLENITRQYPDVVDYALKHIKSEEAIVEGEIVTYDPETGELRPFQELMHR
;
A
#
# COMPACT_ATOMS: atom_id res chain seq x y z
N MET A 1 13.22 8.95 12.67
CA MET A 1 13.86 8.59 11.39
C MET A 1 13.58 9.70 10.38
N ASP A 2 14.64 10.24 9.79
CA ASP A 2 14.55 11.27 8.74
C ASP A 2 14.04 10.65 7.43
N PHE A 3 13.23 11.39 6.68
CA PHE A 3 12.67 10.94 5.40
C PHE A 3 13.75 10.86 4.31
N SER A 4 14.84 11.62 4.44
CA SER A 4 16.02 11.53 3.59
C SER A 4 16.57 10.10 3.45
N ILE A 5 16.48 9.28 4.50
CA ILE A 5 16.91 7.87 4.45
C ILE A 5 16.06 7.06 3.47
N ILE A 6 14.74 7.32 3.40
CA ILE A 6 13.84 6.70 2.42
C ILE A 6 14.13 7.25 1.02
N ALA A 7 14.31 8.56 0.88
CA ALA A 7 14.62 9.20 -0.40
C ALA A 7 15.93 8.68 -1.01
N ASP A 8 16.96 8.46 -0.19
CA ASP A 8 18.23 7.86 -0.61
C ASP A 8 18.07 6.39 -1.02
N ALA A 9 17.22 5.62 -0.31
CA ALA A 9 16.91 4.26 -0.69
C ALA A 9 16.17 4.21 -2.05
N PHE A 10 15.22 5.11 -2.27
CA PHE A 10 14.50 5.23 -3.55
C PHE A 10 15.43 5.57 -4.71
N GLU A 11 16.38 6.48 -4.51
CA GLU A 11 17.36 6.83 -5.54
C GLU A 11 18.25 5.65 -5.93
N LYS A 12 18.73 4.90 -4.94
CA LYS A 12 19.53 3.69 -5.18
C LYS A 12 18.73 2.61 -5.90
N ILE A 13 17.46 2.42 -5.53
CA ILE A 13 16.59 1.40 -6.12
C ILE A 13 16.14 1.79 -7.54
N GLU A 14 15.90 3.08 -7.81
CA GLU A 14 15.57 3.56 -9.17
C GLU A 14 16.72 3.33 -10.16
N ALA A 15 17.96 3.30 -9.70
CA ALA A 15 19.16 3.15 -10.53
C ALA A 15 19.52 1.68 -10.87
N ILE A 16 18.81 0.69 -10.34
CA ILE A 16 19.14 -0.73 -10.48
C ILE A 16 17.98 -1.53 -11.08
N THR A 17 18.31 -2.65 -11.71
CA THR A 17 17.32 -3.62 -12.26
C THR A 17 17.36 -4.97 -11.54
N SER A 18 18.41 -5.23 -10.76
CA SER A 18 18.62 -6.50 -10.06
C SER A 18 17.75 -6.60 -8.80
N ARG A 19 16.87 -7.61 -8.76
CA ARG A 19 16.05 -7.91 -7.57
C ARG A 19 16.92 -8.19 -6.34
N THR A 20 18.06 -8.85 -6.51
CA THR A 20 18.99 -9.12 -5.40
C THR A 20 19.55 -7.83 -4.80
N GLN A 21 19.97 -6.88 -5.64
CA GLN A 21 20.46 -5.57 -5.16
C GLN A 21 19.33 -4.76 -4.51
N MET A 22 18.11 -4.80 -5.06
CA MET A 22 16.94 -4.21 -4.45
C MET A 22 16.71 -4.75 -3.03
N THR A 23 16.75 -6.07 -2.86
CA THR A 23 16.62 -6.72 -1.53
C THR A 23 17.70 -6.23 -0.57
N LEU A 24 18.95 -6.07 -1.01
CA LEU A 24 20.03 -5.54 -0.15
C LEU A 24 19.79 -4.09 0.30
N TYR A 25 19.30 -3.22 -0.59
CA TYR A 25 18.94 -1.85 -0.20
C TYR A 25 17.75 -1.82 0.75
N LEU A 26 16.76 -2.71 0.57
CA LEU A 26 15.66 -2.85 1.51
C LEU A 26 16.12 -3.38 2.87
N VAL A 27 17.07 -4.32 2.91
CA VAL A 27 17.67 -4.80 4.15
C VAL A 27 18.37 -3.66 4.91
N ASP A 28 19.16 -2.84 4.22
CA ASP A 28 19.82 -1.67 4.82
C ASP A 28 18.79 -0.65 5.35
N LEU A 29 17.74 -0.38 4.57
CA LEU A 29 16.66 0.52 4.98
C LEU A 29 15.91 0.01 6.22
N ILE A 30 15.53 -1.28 6.24
CA ILE A 30 14.78 -1.88 7.34
C ILE A 30 15.63 -1.92 8.62
N LYS A 31 16.94 -2.20 8.54
CA LYS A 31 17.85 -2.13 9.70
C LYS A 31 17.90 -0.73 10.33
N LYS A 32 17.76 0.31 9.53
CA LYS A 32 17.73 1.72 9.97
C LYS A 32 16.33 2.18 10.40
N THR A 33 15.31 1.36 10.21
CA THR A 33 13.92 1.70 10.49
C THR A 33 13.57 1.35 11.93
N PRO A 34 13.17 2.34 12.76
CA PRO A 34 12.70 2.08 14.12
C PRO A 34 11.44 1.20 14.12
N PRO A 35 11.30 0.24 15.06
CA PRO A 35 10.12 -0.61 15.16
C PRO A 35 8.80 0.17 15.25
N GLU A 36 8.80 1.40 15.80
CA GLU A 36 7.63 2.25 16.00
C GLU A 36 6.99 2.73 14.69
N ILE A 37 7.73 2.71 13.58
CA ILE A 37 7.24 3.21 12.28
C ILE A 37 7.36 2.19 11.15
N ILE A 38 7.88 0.99 11.40
CA ILE A 38 8.08 -0.02 10.34
C ILE A 38 6.78 -0.38 9.63
N ASP A 39 5.65 -0.37 10.36
CA ASP A 39 4.31 -0.60 9.83
C ASP A 39 3.92 0.39 8.72
N LYS A 40 4.50 1.60 8.74
CA LYS A 40 4.29 2.64 7.73
C LYS A 40 5.32 2.54 6.62
N VAL A 41 6.58 2.30 6.99
CA VAL A 41 7.70 2.23 6.03
C VAL A 41 7.47 1.14 4.99
N VAL A 42 6.98 -0.04 5.38
CA VAL A 42 6.73 -1.14 4.44
C VAL A 42 5.71 -0.79 3.36
N TYR A 43 4.74 0.09 3.64
CA TYR A 43 3.81 0.59 2.63
C TYR A 43 4.38 1.79 1.86
N ILE A 44 5.09 2.70 2.52
CA ILE A 44 5.69 3.86 1.87
C ILE A 44 6.62 3.43 0.73
N ILE A 45 7.42 2.39 0.95
CA ILE A 45 8.35 1.87 -0.07
C ILE A 45 7.64 1.20 -1.24
N GLN A 46 6.36 0.84 -1.09
CA GLN A 46 5.49 0.35 -2.16
C GLN A 46 4.71 1.47 -2.85
N GLY A 47 4.87 2.73 -2.42
CA GLY A 47 4.05 3.85 -2.88
C GLY A 47 2.64 3.87 -2.30
N LYS A 48 2.42 3.23 -1.14
CA LYS A 48 1.13 3.13 -0.45
C LYS A 48 1.19 3.71 0.96
N LEU A 49 0.04 4.06 1.54
CA LEU A 49 -0.08 4.51 2.95
C LEU A 49 -0.61 3.41 3.88
N TRP A 50 -1.32 2.43 3.33
CA TRP A 50 -2.00 1.38 4.05
C TRP A 50 -2.22 0.18 3.12
N PRO A 51 -2.54 -1.00 3.66
CA PRO A 51 -2.94 -2.12 2.84
C PRO A 51 -4.29 -1.89 2.16
N ASP A 52 -4.45 -2.46 0.97
CA ASP A 52 -5.66 -2.28 0.13
C ASP A 52 -6.94 -2.76 0.84
N TRP A 53 -6.83 -3.79 1.68
CA TRP A 53 -7.96 -4.34 2.43
C TRP A 53 -8.57 -3.38 3.45
N MET A 54 -7.86 -2.34 3.90
CA MET A 54 -8.44 -1.37 4.82
C MET A 54 -9.56 -0.53 4.17
N GLY A 55 -9.66 -0.53 2.83
CA GLY A 55 -10.69 0.25 2.12
C GLY A 55 -10.56 1.76 2.33
N MET A 56 -9.36 2.22 2.69
CA MET A 56 -9.07 3.63 2.92
C MET A 56 -8.91 4.36 1.58
N PRO A 57 -9.27 5.67 1.50
CA PRO A 57 -9.21 6.41 0.24
C PRO A 57 -7.82 6.45 -0.38
N GLU A 58 -7.73 6.48 -1.69
CA GLU A 58 -6.49 6.90 -2.35
C GLU A 58 -6.24 8.41 -2.12
N LEU A 59 -5.00 8.87 -2.33
CA LEU A 59 -4.66 10.30 -2.20
C LEU A 59 -5.54 11.19 -3.09
N GLY A 60 -5.90 10.70 -4.29
CA GLY A 60 -6.87 11.34 -5.19
C GLY A 60 -6.48 12.77 -5.60
N ILE A 61 -5.20 13.04 -5.81
CA ILE A 61 -4.69 14.38 -6.16
C ILE A 61 -4.53 14.49 -7.68
N GLY A 62 -5.34 15.33 -8.30
CA GLY A 62 -5.20 15.65 -9.72
C GLY A 62 -3.94 16.47 -10.01
N GLU A 63 -3.36 16.25 -11.20
CA GLU A 63 -2.11 16.89 -11.66
C GLU A 63 -2.11 18.42 -11.49
N LYS A 64 -3.20 19.10 -11.87
CA LYS A 64 -3.36 20.56 -11.69
C LYS A 64 -3.27 21.03 -10.24
N MET A 65 -3.77 20.24 -9.28
CA MET A 65 -3.63 20.59 -7.86
C MET A 65 -2.18 20.44 -7.40
N LEU A 66 -1.50 19.39 -7.85
CA LEU A 66 -0.11 19.14 -7.53
C LEU A 66 0.80 20.24 -8.10
N ILE A 67 0.57 20.69 -9.34
CA ILE A 67 1.25 21.85 -9.93
C ILE A 67 1.05 23.11 -9.07
N LYS A 68 -0.19 23.40 -8.65
CA LYS A 68 -0.47 24.54 -7.75
C LYS A 68 0.25 24.42 -6.41
N ALA A 69 0.34 23.22 -5.84
CA ALA A 69 1.09 22.99 -4.60
C ALA A 69 2.59 23.26 -4.78
N ILE A 70 3.17 22.82 -5.91
CA ILE A 70 4.56 23.10 -6.27
C ILE A 70 4.77 24.62 -6.40
N VAL A 71 3.92 25.32 -7.16
CA VAL A 71 3.96 26.79 -7.34
C VAL A 71 4.03 27.52 -5.99
N LEU A 72 3.15 27.16 -5.06
CA LEU A 72 3.12 27.75 -3.72
C LEU A 72 4.39 27.41 -2.92
N ALA A 73 4.88 26.18 -3.03
CA ALA A 73 6.03 25.72 -2.26
C ALA A 73 7.37 26.32 -2.74
N THR A 74 7.52 26.48 -4.06
CA THR A 74 8.75 26.99 -4.69
C THR A 74 8.74 28.50 -4.87
N ASN A 75 7.56 29.15 -4.81
CA ASN A 75 7.35 30.56 -5.15
C ASN A 75 7.75 30.86 -6.61
N THR A 76 7.23 30.05 -7.53
CA THR A 76 7.52 30.13 -8.98
C THR A 76 6.24 30.32 -9.78
N ARG A 77 6.34 30.71 -11.04
CA ARG A 77 5.17 30.82 -11.92
C ARG A 77 4.67 29.44 -12.34
N GLU A 78 3.35 29.27 -12.48
CA GLU A 78 2.72 28.03 -12.97
C GLU A 78 3.29 27.60 -14.33
N SER A 79 3.48 28.56 -15.25
CA SER A 79 4.07 28.31 -16.57
C SER A 79 5.50 27.77 -16.52
N GLU A 80 6.29 28.11 -15.50
CA GLU A 80 7.64 27.57 -15.31
C GLU A 80 7.58 26.10 -14.87
N VAL A 81 6.66 25.76 -13.96
CA VAL A 81 6.43 24.38 -13.52
C VAL A 81 5.95 23.52 -14.69
N GLU A 82 4.97 24.00 -15.47
CA GLU A 82 4.46 23.29 -16.65
C GLU A 82 5.52 23.09 -17.73
N MET A 83 6.35 24.10 -17.98
CA MET A 83 7.46 24.01 -18.93
C MET A 83 8.46 22.92 -18.50
N LEU A 84 8.87 22.93 -17.23
CA LEU A 84 9.78 21.92 -16.69
C LEU A 84 9.16 20.53 -16.72
N TYR A 85 7.87 20.41 -16.41
CA TYR A 85 7.18 19.14 -16.48
C TYR A 85 7.15 18.59 -17.91
N LYS A 86 6.78 19.42 -18.90
CA LYS A 86 6.83 19.03 -20.33
C LYS A 86 8.23 18.61 -20.77
N LYS A 87 9.26 19.31 -20.30
CA LYS A 87 10.66 19.02 -20.67
C LYS A 87 11.19 17.74 -20.02
N LEU A 88 10.84 17.48 -18.76
CA LEU A 88 11.40 16.37 -17.97
C LEU A 88 10.51 15.12 -17.94
N GLY A 89 9.24 15.25 -18.30
CA GLY A 89 8.23 14.18 -18.24
C GLY A 89 7.84 13.75 -16.82
N ASP A 90 8.25 14.50 -15.80
CA ASP A 90 8.19 14.09 -14.39
C ASP A 90 8.11 15.32 -13.46
N LEU A 91 6.97 15.46 -12.75
CA LEU A 91 6.77 16.55 -11.79
C LEU A 91 7.73 16.48 -10.59
N GLY A 92 8.16 15.27 -10.20
CA GLY A 92 9.17 15.06 -9.18
C GLY A 92 10.52 15.65 -9.57
N LYS A 93 10.97 15.42 -10.82
CA LYS A 93 12.20 16.04 -11.34
C LYS A 93 12.05 17.56 -11.49
N ALA A 94 10.86 18.03 -11.89
CA ALA A 94 10.60 19.47 -12.02
C ALA A 94 10.71 20.18 -10.67
N VAL A 95 10.09 19.66 -9.61
CA VAL A 95 10.19 20.26 -8.26
C VAL A 95 11.61 20.18 -7.72
N GLU A 96 12.33 19.08 -7.95
CA GLU A 96 13.73 18.94 -7.54
C GLU A 96 14.60 20.03 -8.17
N TYR A 97 14.45 20.26 -9.47
CA TYR A 97 15.18 21.31 -10.19
C TYR A 97 14.88 22.70 -9.63
N LEU A 98 13.59 23.02 -9.40
CA LEU A 98 13.18 24.31 -8.86
C LEU A 98 13.74 24.56 -7.45
N LYS A 99 13.75 23.53 -6.60
CA LYS A 99 14.32 23.64 -5.24
C LYS A 99 15.83 23.85 -5.28
N LYS A 100 16.57 23.08 -6.10
CA LYS A 100 18.03 23.28 -6.29
C LYS A 100 18.37 24.69 -6.80
N LYS A 101 17.61 25.19 -7.78
CA LYS A 101 17.77 26.55 -8.32
C LYS A 101 17.61 27.62 -7.24
N LYS A 102 16.63 27.45 -6.34
CA LYS A 102 16.37 28.38 -5.24
C LYS A 102 17.48 28.35 -4.18
N GLU A 103 17.97 27.16 -3.82
CA GLU A 103 19.09 27.00 -2.88
C GLU A 103 20.34 27.77 -3.37
N THR A 104 20.69 27.63 -4.65
CA THR A 104 21.83 28.34 -5.25
C THR A 104 21.64 29.86 -5.29
N ALA A 105 20.39 30.35 -5.42
CA ALA A 105 20.07 31.77 -5.40
C ALA A 105 20.11 32.38 -3.99
N THR A 106 19.78 31.60 -2.95
CA THR A 106 19.84 32.01 -1.54
C THR A 106 21.25 32.04 -0.94
N THR A 107 22.26 31.57 -1.67
CA THR A 107 23.68 31.61 -1.25
C THR A 107 24.31 33.01 -1.30
N GLY A 108 23.62 34.03 -1.82
CA GLY A 108 24.02 35.45 -1.71
C GLY A 108 23.38 36.14 -0.51
N LEU A 109 24.08 37.11 0.12
CA LEU A 109 23.75 38.03 1.25
C LEU A 109 23.02 37.45 2.50
N LEU A 110 22.04 36.57 2.33
CA LEU A 110 21.26 35.86 3.36
C LEU A 110 21.95 34.60 3.89
N ALA A 111 23.06 34.16 3.28
CA ALA A 111 23.86 33.00 3.73
C ALA A 111 24.46 33.19 5.14
N PHE A 112 24.55 34.43 5.62
CA PHE A 112 25.07 34.78 6.95
C PHE A 112 23.99 34.92 8.03
N ILE A 113 22.71 34.79 7.66
CA ILE A 113 21.62 34.74 8.65
C ILE A 113 21.50 33.28 9.09
N PRO A 114 21.61 32.97 10.40
CA PRO A 114 21.37 31.63 10.89
C PRO A 114 19.93 31.27 10.58
N GLN A 115 19.71 30.52 9.50
CA GLN A 115 18.42 29.91 9.26
C GLN A 115 18.15 29.01 10.46
N LYS A 116 17.00 29.20 11.13
CA LYS A 116 16.46 28.21 12.07
C LYS A 116 16.69 26.86 11.41
N SER A 117 17.51 26.00 12.03
CA SER A 117 17.87 24.70 11.45
C SER A 117 16.57 24.08 10.95
N ALA A 118 16.41 23.95 9.64
CA ALA A 118 15.19 23.41 9.08
C ALA A 118 15.03 22.03 9.74
N THR A 119 14.04 21.90 10.63
CA THR A 119 13.80 20.64 11.34
C THR A 119 13.66 19.58 10.27
N LYS A 120 14.58 18.62 10.27
CA LYS A 120 14.64 17.60 9.24
C LYS A 120 13.29 16.94 9.08
N LEU A 121 12.89 16.74 7.82
CA LEU A 121 11.60 16.14 7.53
C LEU A 121 11.62 14.67 7.96
N THR A 122 10.66 14.27 8.80
CA THR A 122 10.60 12.89 9.31
C THR A 122 9.63 12.03 8.52
N VAL A 123 9.87 10.72 8.49
CA VAL A 123 8.96 9.74 7.87
C VAL A 123 7.54 9.87 8.42
N LEU A 124 7.41 10.04 9.74
CA LEU A 124 6.11 10.16 10.39
C LEU A 124 5.38 11.45 10.00
N LYS A 125 6.09 12.57 9.87
CA LYS A 125 5.50 13.83 9.39
C LYS A 125 4.99 13.70 7.95
N VAL A 126 5.77 13.07 7.06
CA VAL A 126 5.34 12.79 5.68
C VAL A 126 4.11 11.89 5.68
N TYR A 127 4.16 10.75 6.37
CA TYR A 127 3.06 9.80 6.46
C TYR A 127 1.78 10.44 6.96
N ASN A 128 1.82 11.12 8.12
CA ASN A 128 0.65 11.74 8.73
C ASN A 128 0.07 12.85 7.85
N THR A 129 0.92 13.61 7.16
CA THR A 129 0.46 14.67 6.25
C THR A 129 -0.25 14.07 5.04
N LEU A 130 0.33 13.04 4.42
CA LEU A 130 -0.27 12.36 3.26
C LEU A 130 -1.54 11.60 3.65
N ALA A 131 -1.57 10.94 4.81
CA ALA A 131 -2.77 10.31 5.35
C ALA A 131 -3.89 11.34 5.57
N ARG A 132 -3.57 12.51 6.14
CA ARG A 132 -4.54 13.60 6.28
C ARG A 132 -5.04 14.09 4.92
N VAL A 133 -4.17 14.22 3.92
CA VAL A 133 -4.56 14.60 2.55
C VAL A 133 -5.54 13.59 1.94
N ALA A 134 -5.32 12.29 2.15
CA ALA A 134 -6.22 11.24 1.67
C ALA A 134 -7.58 11.25 2.39
N LEU A 135 -7.59 11.46 3.71
CA LEU A 135 -8.81 11.40 4.54
C LEU A 135 -9.68 12.66 4.48
N VAL A 136 -9.13 13.82 4.11
CA VAL A 136 -9.89 15.07 4.01
C VAL A 136 -10.85 15.02 2.83
N THR A 137 -12.15 15.14 3.11
CA THR A 137 -13.26 15.14 2.13
C THR A 137 -14.24 16.28 2.44
N GLY A 138 -15.22 16.51 1.56
CA GLY A 138 -16.25 17.54 1.74
C GLY A 138 -15.86 18.94 1.27
N GLU A 139 -16.68 19.93 1.62
CA GLU A 139 -16.48 21.34 1.26
C GLU A 139 -15.16 21.89 1.85
N GLY A 140 -14.43 22.72 1.09
CA GLY A 140 -13.13 23.26 1.50
C GLY A 140 -11.96 22.26 1.52
N SER A 141 -12.22 20.97 1.28
CA SER A 141 -11.18 19.93 1.24
C SER A 141 -10.05 20.26 0.26
N ARG A 142 -10.38 20.84 -0.89
CA ARG A 142 -9.44 21.23 -1.94
C ARG A 142 -8.34 22.16 -1.43
N ASP A 143 -8.71 23.20 -0.68
CA ASP A 143 -7.77 24.22 -0.18
C ASP A 143 -6.93 23.68 0.98
N ILE A 144 -7.53 22.84 1.84
CA ILE A 144 -6.79 22.15 2.91
C ILE A 144 -5.72 21.24 2.29
N LYS A 145 -6.08 20.41 1.30
CA LYS A 145 -5.14 19.54 0.59
C LYS A 145 -4.02 20.36 -0.06
N LEU A 146 -4.36 21.45 -0.76
CA LEU A 146 -3.38 22.33 -1.38
C LEU A 146 -2.37 22.89 -0.37
N LYS A 147 -2.83 23.39 0.79
CA LYS A 147 -1.96 23.92 1.85
C LYS A 147 -1.06 22.84 2.47
N LEU A 148 -1.60 21.65 2.74
CA LEU A 148 -0.83 20.52 3.29
C LEU A 148 0.26 20.07 2.32
N LEU A 149 -0.07 19.93 1.04
CA LEU A 149 0.86 19.56 -0.01
C LEU A 149 1.95 20.62 -0.23
N ALA A 150 1.57 21.89 -0.30
CA ALA A 150 2.54 22.98 -0.41
C ALA A 150 3.49 22.98 0.79
N GLY A 151 2.96 22.87 2.01
CA GLY A 151 3.77 22.84 3.24
C GLY A 151 4.79 21.70 3.28
N ILE A 152 4.37 20.46 2.97
CA ILE A 152 5.31 19.32 2.97
C ILE A 152 6.38 19.45 1.87
N ILE A 153 6.03 20.00 0.71
CA ILE A 153 6.99 20.26 -0.38
C ILE A 153 7.95 21.40 0.00
N THR A 154 7.50 22.42 0.72
CA THR A 154 8.35 23.50 1.25
C THR A 154 9.39 22.95 2.21
N ASP A 155 8.99 22.07 3.13
CA ASP A 155 9.85 21.50 4.17
C ASP A 155 10.87 20.48 3.65
N ALA A 156 10.60 19.84 2.52
CA ALA A 156 11.44 18.79 1.95
C ALA A 156 12.70 19.34 1.27
N SER A 157 13.86 18.68 1.41
CA SER A 157 15.01 18.92 0.52
C SER A 157 14.66 18.62 -0.95
N PRO A 158 15.47 19.03 -1.94
CA PRO A 158 15.16 18.78 -3.35
C PRO A 158 14.92 17.30 -3.67
N LYS A 159 15.75 16.41 -3.10
CA LYS A 159 15.62 14.96 -3.28
C LYS A 159 14.36 14.42 -2.62
N GLU A 160 14.06 14.85 -1.39
CA GLU A 160 12.84 14.44 -0.70
C GLU A 160 11.59 14.91 -1.47
N ALA A 161 11.59 16.15 -1.98
CA ALA A 161 10.49 16.70 -2.76
C ALA A 161 10.23 15.90 -4.04
N LYS A 162 11.29 15.47 -4.75
CA LYS A 162 11.19 14.58 -5.92
C LYS A 162 10.32 13.36 -5.61
N TYR A 163 10.64 12.64 -4.54
CA TYR A 163 9.97 11.39 -4.21
C TYR A 163 8.61 11.59 -3.54
N ILE A 164 8.41 12.67 -2.78
CA ILE A 164 7.08 13.02 -2.26
C ILE A 164 6.12 13.31 -3.40
N VAL A 165 6.53 14.11 -4.40
CA VAL A 165 5.69 14.43 -5.56
C VAL A 165 5.38 13.18 -6.39
N ARG A 166 6.37 12.31 -6.65
CA ARG A 166 6.13 11.02 -7.32
C ARG A 166 5.23 10.09 -6.52
N PHE A 167 5.30 10.11 -5.18
CA PHE A 167 4.37 9.36 -4.32
C PHE A 167 2.94 9.85 -4.53
N ILE A 168 2.72 11.16 -4.47
CA ILE A 168 1.40 11.76 -4.64
C ILE A 168 0.80 11.48 -6.01
N GLU A 169 1.63 11.47 -7.06
CA GLU A 169 1.23 11.19 -8.43
C GLU A 169 1.01 9.69 -8.72
N GLY A 170 1.34 8.80 -7.78
CA GLY A 170 1.29 7.35 -8.01
C GLY A 170 2.35 6.85 -9.01
N ARG A 171 3.45 7.59 -9.20
CA ARG A 171 4.54 7.28 -10.14
C ARG A 171 5.82 6.76 -9.49
N LEU A 172 5.77 6.34 -8.22
CA LEU A 172 6.85 5.60 -7.56
C LEU A 172 6.97 4.18 -8.15
N ARG A 173 7.64 4.07 -9.31
CA ARG A 173 7.85 2.81 -10.04
C ARG A 173 9.10 2.08 -9.55
N LEU A 174 9.13 1.70 -8.28
CA LEU A 174 10.30 1.05 -7.68
C LEU A 174 10.34 -0.48 -7.86
N GLY A 175 9.24 -1.10 -8.32
CA GLY A 175 9.16 -2.54 -8.50
C GLY A 175 9.18 -3.36 -7.20
N ILE A 176 8.94 -2.71 -6.05
CA ILE A 176 8.91 -3.36 -4.75
C ILE A 176 7.53 -3.97 -4.50
N GLY A 177 7.48 -5.30 -4.39
CA GLY A 177 6.28 -6.04 -3.98
C GLY A 177 6.48 -6.76 -2.65
N ASP A 178 5.37 -7.29 -2.10
CA ASP A 178 5.33 -7.95 -0.80
C ASP A 178 6.42 -9.00 -0.64
N ALA A 179 6.59 -9.89 -1.63
CA ALA A 179 7.58 -10.96 -1.59
C ALA A 179 9.02 -10.46 -1.35
N THR A 180 9.39 -9.33 -1.95
CA THR A 180 10.73 -8.73 -1.77
C THR A 180 10.87 -8.15 -0.36
N ILE A 181 9.79 -7.57 0.20
CA ILE A 181 9.78 -7.06 1.57
C ILE A 181 9.84 -8.21 2.58
N LEU A 182 9.09 -9.29 2.37
CA LEU A 182 9.13 -10.49 3.23
C LEU A 182 10.53 -11.11 3.28
N GLU A 183 11.22 -11.15 2.15
CA GLU A 183 12.61 -11.60 2.08
C GLU A 183 13.56 -10.67 2.85
N ALA A 184 13.42 -9.36 2.69
CA ALA A 184 14.21 -8.39 3.45
C ALA A 184 13.96 -8.48 4.96
N LEU A 185 12.71 -8.65 5.40
CA LEU A 185 12.36 -8.90 6.80
C LEU A 185 12.97 -10.21 7.33
N ALA A 186 13.01 -11.26 6.52
CA ALA A 186 13.65 -12.53 6.88
C ALA A 186 15.14 -12.38 7.12
N ILE A 187 15.82 -11.62 6.25
CA ILE A 187 17.26 -11.34 6.40
C ILE A 187 17.52 -10.48 7.64
N VAL A 188 16.71 -9.44 7.91
CA VAL A 188 16.94 -8.52 9.03
C VAL A 188 16.61 -9.16 10.38
N TYR A 189 15.47 -9.82 10.50
CA TYR A 189 14.94 -10.28 11.79
C TYR A 189 14.95 -11.79 11.98
N GLY A 190 15.11 -12.55 10.90
CA GLY A 190 15.13 -14.01 10.91
C GLY A 190 16.53 -14.63 10.78
N GLY A 191 17.59 -13.82 10.70
CA GLY A 191 18.97 -14.31 10.57
C GLY A 191 19.33 -14.80 9.16
N GLY A 192 18.46 -14.60 8.16
CA GLY A 192 18.75 -14.92 6.76
C GLY A 192 17.52 -15.31 5.95
N ALA A 193 17.71 -15.52 4.64
CA ALA A 193 16.64 -15.85 3.70
C ALA A 193 15.87 -17.15 4.06
N HIS A 194 16.51 -18.08 4.78
CA HIS A 194 15.90 -19.34 5.24
C HIS A 194 14.70 -19.11 6.18
N ALA A 195 14.58 -17.93 6.80
CA ALA A 195 13.46 -17.57 7.67
C ALA A 195 12.21 -17.12 6.91
N ARG A 196 12.32 -16.86 5.60
CA ARG A 196 11.21 -16.36 4.76
C ARG A 196 9.94 -17.21 4.86
N PRO A 197 9.97 -18.56 4.83
CA PRO A 197 8.75 -19.38 4.91
C PRO A 197 7.94 -19.14 6.19
N VAL A 198 8.59 -18.82 7.31
CA VAL A 198 7.89 -18.53 8.58
C VAL A 198 7.14 -17.20 8.50
N ILE A 199 7.77 -16.18 7.91
CA ILE A 199 7.17 -14.86 7.69
C ILE A 199 6.06 -14.93 6.64
N GLU A 200 6.28 -15.67 5.56
CA GLU A 200 5.30 -15.87 4.49
C GLU A 200 4.08 -16.62 4.99
N ARG A 201 4.24 -17.65 5.84
CA ARG A 201 3.12 -18.30 6.51
C ARG A 201 2.33 -17.31 7.36
N ALA A 202 3.02 -16.46 8.13
CA ALA A 202 2.37 -15.46 8.97
C ALA A 202 1.57 -14.44 8.13
N TYR A 203 2.18 -13.95 7.05
CA TYR A 203 1.53 -13.06 6.08
C TYR A 203 0.36 -13.73 5.35
N ASN A 204 0.45 -15.02 5.05
CA ASN A 204 -0.65 -15.76 4.45
C ASN A 204 -1.86 -15.87 5.38
N LEU A 205 -1.64 -15.92 6.71
CA LEU A 205 -2.71 -15.96 7.72
C LEU A 205 -3.24 -14.57 8.08
N ARG A 206 -2.43 -13.52 7.94
CA ARG A 206 -2.78 -12.11 8.14
C ARG A 206 -2.12 -11.28 7.05
N ALA A 207 -2.86 -10.98 5.98
CA ALA A 207 -2.35 -10.29 4.80
C ALA A 207 -2.16 -8.78 5.04
N ASP A 208 -1.45 -8.43 6.12
CA ASP A 208 -1.05 -7.09 6.51
C ASP A 208 0.47 -7.09 6.77
N LEU A 209 1.23 -6.58 5.79
CA LEU A 209 2.68 -6.43 5.92
C LEU A 209 3.06 -5.54 7.09
N GLY A 210 2.29 -4.49 7.36
CA GLY A 210 2.56 -3.58 8.47
C GLY A 210 2.44 -4.29 9.81
N ASN A 211 1.38 -5.08 10.00
CA ASN A 211 1.17 -5.92 11.18
C ASN A 211 2.31 -6.93 11.37
N ILE A 212 2.63 -7.70 10.33
CA ILE A 212 3.70 -8.71 10.40
C ILE A 212 5.06 -8.06 10.67
N ALA A 213 5.41 -6.99 9.96
CA ALA A 213 6.67 -6.28 10.17
C ALA A 213 6.76 -5.70 11.59
N LYS A 214 5.66 -5.13 12.10
CA LYS A 214 5.60 -4.59 13.46
C LYS A 214 5.87 -5.65 14.51
N ILE A 215 5.18 -6.79 14.43
CA ILE A 215 5.31 -7.89 15.40
C ILE A 215 6.76 -8.39 15.40
N ILE A 216 7.34 -8.64 14.23
CA ILE A 216 8.70 -9.16 14.12
C ILE A 216 9.74 -8.14 14.63
N ALA A 217 9.56 -6.85 14.31
CA ALA A 217 10.48 -5.81 14.75
C ALA A 217 10.46 -5.55 16.26
N THR A 218 9.33 -5.83 16.92
CA THR A 218 9.13 -5.54 18.36
C THR A 218 9.31 -6.78 19.25
N HIS A 219 8.89 -7.95 18.79
CA HIS A 219 8.85 -9.19 19.58
C HIS A 219 9.70 -10.33 18.96
N GLY A 220 10.37 -10.06 17.84
CA GLY A 220 11.21 -11.04 17.14
C GLY A 220 10.42 -12.07 16.33
N ILE A 221 11.14 -12.86 15.54
CA ILE A 221 10.53 -13.83 14.61
C ILE A 221 9.77 -14.97 15.30
N ASN A 222 10.08 -15.28 16.56
CA ASN A 222 9.37 -16.33 17.29
C ASN A 222 7.90 -15.96 17.55
N ALA A 223 7.57 -14.67 17.66
CA ALA A 223 6.22 -14.19 17.91
C ALA A 223 5.25 -14.52 16.77
N ILE A 224 5.73 -14.63 15.53
CA ILE A 224 4.87 -14.93 14.36
C ILE A 224 4.70 -16.43 14.07
N LYS A 225 5.47 -17.31 14.73
CA LYS A 225 5.39 -18.77 14.50
C LYS A 225 3.99 -19.31 14.80
N ASN A 226 3.37 -18.82 15.88
CA ASN A 226 2.05 -19.25 16.32
C ASN A 226 0.94 -18.28 15.95
N ILE A 227 1.19 -17.36 15.01
CA ILE A 227 0.16 -16.42 14.56
C ILE A 227 -1.02 -17.20 13.97
N LYS A 228 -2.22 -16.71 14.25
CA LYS A 228 -3.50 -17.23 13.75
C LYS A 228 -4.17 -16.15 12.91
N PRO A 229 -5.11 -16.49 12.01
CA PRO A 229 -5.97 -15.50 11.39
C PRO A 229 -6.63 -14.57 12.42
N GLU A 230 -6.90 -13.35 12.02
CA GLU A 230 -7.54 -12.34 12.86
C GLU A 230 -8.75 -11.78 12.12
N VAL A 231 -9.93 -11.86 12.72
CA VAL A 231 -11.14 -11.34 12.10
C VAL A 231 -10.98 -9.84 11.86
N GLY A 232 -11.17 -9.40 10.62
CA GLY A 232 -10.90 -8.04 10.16
C GLY A 232 -9.63 -7.92 9.31
N ILE A 233 -8.66 -8.82 9.43
CA ILE A 233 -7.48 -8.87 8.55
C ILE A 233 -7.64 -10.05 7.59
N PRO A 234 -7.62 -9.84 6.26
CA PRO A 234 -7.82 -10.92 5.31
C PRO A 234 -6.73 -11.99 5.39
N VAL A 235 -7.14 -13.22 5.09
CA VAL A 235 -6.29 -14.37 4.82
C VAL A 235 -5.96 -14.40 3.33
N ARG A 236 -4.71 -14.72 2.95
CA ARG A 236 -4.36 -14.90 1.54
C ARG A 236 -5.17 -16.06 0.95
N PRO A 237 -5.90 -15.87 -0.16
CA PRO A 237 -6.77 -16.91 -0.69
C PRO A 237 -5.96 -18.13 -1.14
N MET A 238 -6.41 -19.34 -0.77
CA MET A 238 -5.82 -20.58 -1.30
C MET A 238 -6.10 -20.66 -2.81
N LEU A 239 -5.07 -20.97 -3.60
CA LEU A 239 -5.18 -21.11 -5.05
C LEU A 239 -5.32 -22.58 -5.45
N ALA A 240 -5.79 -22.83 -6.67
CA ALA A 240 -5.97 -24.17 -7.21
C ALA A 240 -4.96 -24.44 -8.34
N GLU A 241 -4.39 -25.64 -8.33
CA GLU A 241 -3.66 -26.20 -9.46
C GLU A 241 -4.65 -26.71 -10.52
N ARG A 242 -4.25 -26.69 -11.80
CA ARG A 242 -5.10 -27.13 -12.92
C ARG A 242 -4.57 -28.41 -13.54
N LEU A 243 -5.44 -29.40 -13.68
CA LEU A 243 -5.22 -30.62 -14.45
C LEU A 243 -6.45 -30.87 -15.34
N SER A 244 -6.25 -31.51 -16.48
CA SER A 244 -7.33 -31.82 -17.43
C SER A 244 -7.94 -33.21 -17.22
N SER A 245 -7.21 -34.14 -16.60
CA SER A 245 -7.64 -35.52 -16.40
C SER A 245 -8.26 -35.73 -15.02
N PRO A 246 -9.53 -36.15 -14.91
CA PRO A 246 -10.15 -36.50 -13.63
C PRO A 246 -9.39 -37.61 -12.88
N ILE A 247 -8.80 -38.55 -13.62
CA ILE A 247 -8.02 -39.66 -13.05
C ILE A 247 -6.74 -39.13 -12.40
N GLU A 248 -6.06 -38.19 -13.05
CA GLU A 248 -4.85 -37.58 -12.49
C GLU A 248 -5.16 -36.70 -11.29
N ILE A 249 -6.26 -35.93 -11.34
CA ILE A 249 -6.74 -35.12 -10.21
C ILE A 249 -6.96 -36.04 -9.00
N LEU A 250 -7.72 -37.11 -9.17
CA LEU A 250 -8.05 -38.03 -8.07
C LEU A 250 -6.81 -38.74 -7.52
N LYS A 251 -5.85 -39.13 -8.38
CA LYS A 251 -4.55 -39.68 -7.96
C LYS A 251 -3.76 -38.67 -7.13
N LYS A 252 -3.69 -37.41 -7.56
CA LYS A 252 -2.90 -36.34 -6.90
C LYS A 252 -3.40 -36.02 -5.49
N VAL A 253 -4.70 -36.19 -5.24
CA VAL A 253 -5.34 -35.96 -3.92
C VAL A 253 -5.46 -37.25 -3.09
N GLY A 254 -4.80 -38.35 -3.49
CA GLY A 254 -4.76 -39.58 -2.70
C GLY A 254 -6.00 -40.47 -2.82
N GLY A 255 -6.75 -40.38 -3.91
CA GLY A 255 -7.87 -41.28 -4.22
C GLY A 255 -9.21 -40.87 -3.64
N LYS A 256 -9.28 -39.83 -2.80
CA LYS A 256 -10.51 -39.34 -2.18
C LYS A 256 -10.55 -37.83 -2.14
N ALA A 257 -11.66 -37.23 -2.57
CA ALA A 257 -11.82 -35.79 -2.63
C ALA A 257 -13.26 -35.37 -2.27
N ILE A 258 -13.39 -34.14 -1.76
CA ILE A 258 -14.64 -33.37 -1.85
C ILE A 258 -14.61 -32.66 -3.20
N VAL A 259 -15.73 -32.67 -3.92
CA VAL A 259 -15.87 -32.05 -5.24
C VAL A 259 -17.00 -31.04 -5.16
N GLU A 260 -16.69 -29.79 -5.46
CA GLU A 260 -17.62 -28.66 -5.42
C GLU A 260 -17.79 -28.09 -6.82
N TYR A 261 -18.97 -27.50 -7.09
CA TYR A 261 -19.19 -26.78 -8.33
C TYR A 261 -18.28 -25.56 -8.38
N LYS A 262 -17.59 -25.35 -9.51
CA LYS A 262 -16.77 -24.16 -9.70
C LYS A 262 -17.65 -23.02 -10.24
N TYR A 263 -18.18 -22.22 -9.34
CA TYR A 263 -18.99 -21.04 -9.68
C TYR A 263 -18.21 -20.01 -10.52
N ASP A 264 -18.96 -19.18 -11.24
CA ASP A 264 -18.48 -18.07 -12.05
C ASP A 264 -18.97 -16.75 -11.45
N GLY A 265 -18.23 -16.23 -10.47
CA GLY A 265 -18.65 -15.08 -9.69
C GLY A 265 -17.47 -14.31 -9.07
N GLU A 266 -17.76 -13.50 -8.05
CA GLU A 266 -16.73 -12.85 -7.24
C GLU A 266 -16.40 -13.71 -6.03
N ARG A 267 -15.13 -14.13 -5.92
CA ARG A 267 -14.65 -14.81 -4.71
C ARG A 267 -14.65 -13.83 -3.55
N ALA A 268 -15.52 -14.08 -2.58
CA ALA A 268 -15.72 -13.21 -1.43
C ALA A 268 -15.24 -13.89 -0.15
N GLN A 269 -14.30 -13.25 0.54
CA GLN A 269 -13.90 -13.63 1.89
C GLN A 269 -14.66 -12.75 2.90
N ILE A 270 -15.55 -13.37 3.65
CA ILE A 270 -16.47 -12.70 4.58
C ILE A 270 -15.94 -12.86 6.00
N HIS A 271 -15.61 -11.74 6.62
CA HIS A 271 -15.26 -11.64 8.03
C HIS A 271 -16.47 -11.15 8.80
N LYS A 272 -16.91 -11.88 9.81
CA LYS A 272 -17.96 -11.45 10.74
C LYS A 272 -17.38 -11.34 12.14
N LYS A 273 -17.59 -10.20 12.79
CA LYS A 273 -17.32 -9.98 14.22
C LYS A 273 -18.54 -9.33 14.87
N LYS A 274 -19.32 -10.13 15.60
CA LYS A 274 -20.62 -9.74 16.17
C LYS A 274 -21.53 -9.18 15.08
N ASN A 275 -21.79 -7.87 15.11
CA ASN A 275 -22.66 -7.16 14.17
C ASN A 275 -21.89 -6.43 13.06
N GLN A 276 -20.58 -6.66 12.93
CA GLN A 276 -19.76 -6.10 11.87
C GLN A 276 -19.42 -7.18 10.85
N VAL A 277 -19.63 -6.86 9.58
CA VAL A 277 -19.23 -7.72 8.45
C VAL A 277 -18.30 -6.93 7.54
N LEU A 278 -17.23 -7.58 7.11
CA LEU A 278 -16.32 -7.09 6.09
C LEU A 278 -16.23 -8.14 4.98
N ILE A 279 -16.25 -7.70 3.74
CA ILE A 279 -16.18 -8.54 2.55
C ILE A 279 -14.96 -8.13 1.75
N TYR A 280 -14.06 -9.08 1.51
CA TYR A 280 -12.86 -8.90 0.73
C TYR A 280 -12.94 -9.66 -0.59
N SER A 281 -12.58 -9.00 -1.69
CA SER A 281 -12.53 -9.61 -3.03
C SER A 281 -11.39 -10.62 -3.16
N ARG A 282 -11.29 -11.27 -4.33
CA ARG A 282 -10.12 -12.10 -4.69
C ARG A 282 -8.78 -11.39 -4.52
N ARG A 283 -8.74 -10.07 -4.74
CA ARG A 283 -7.53 -9.23 -4.60
C ARG A 283 -7.37 -8.64 -3.21
N LEU A 284 -8.23 -9.04 -2.27
CA LEU A 284 -8.31 -8.53 -0.91
C LEU A 284 -8.71 -7.07 -0.83
N GLU A 285 -9.40 -6.53 -1.84
CA GLU A 285 -9.98 -5.19 -1.77
C GLU A 285 -11.26 -5.24 -0.93
N ASN A 286 -11.50 -4.18 -0.14
CA ASN A 286 -12.72 -4.09 0.66
C ASN A 286 -13.92 -3.74 -0.23
N ILE A 287 -14.75 -4.74 -0.51
CA ILE A 287 -15.96 -4.64 -1.34
C ILE A 287 -17.24 -4.60 -0.52
N THR A 288 -17.15 -4.48 0.80
CA THR A 288 -18.29 -4.51 1.74
C THR A 288 -19.43 -3.57 1.32
N ARG A 289 -19.09 -2.34 0.90
CA ARG A 289 -20.09 -1.33 0.50
C ARG A 289 -20.82 -1.65 -0.80
N GLN A 290 -20.26 -2.51 -1.65
CA GLN A 290 -20.87 -2.92 -2.92
C GLN A 290 -21.96 -3.98 -2.71
N TYR A 291 -21.90 -4.71 -1.59
CA TYR A 291 -22.76 -5.86 -1.30
C TYR A 291 -23.50 -5.75 0.05
N PRO A 292 -24.36 -4.73 0.25
CA PRO A 292 -25.14 -4.59 1.48
C PRO A 292 -26.10 -5.76 1.73
N ASP A 293 -26.65 -6.34 0.68
CA ASP A 293 -27.44 -7.58 0.69
C ASP A 293 -26.64 -8.78 1.24
N VAL A 294 -25.39 -8.97 0.79
CA VAL A 294 -24.53 -10.05 1.29
C VAL A 294 -24.14 -9.82 2.75
N VAL A 295 -23.95 -8.56 3.16
CA VAL A 295 -23.75 -8.20 4.57
C VAL A 295 -24.95 -8.65 5.42
N ASP A 296 -26.18 -8.34 4.99
CA ASP A 296 -27.39 -8.74 5.69
C ASP A 296 -27.53 -10.26 5.77
N TYR A 297 -27.27 -10.98 4.67
CA TYR A 297 -27.28 -12.44 4.67
C TYR A 297 -26.21 -13.03 5.59
N ALA A 298 -25.00 -12.49 5.60
CA ALA A 298 -23.93 -12.92 6.50
C ALA A 298 -24.31 -12.72 7.97
N LEU A 299 -24.89 -11.57 8.32
CA LEU A 299 -25.36 -11.29 9.68
C LEU A 299 -26.44 -12.29 10.12
N LYS A 300 -27.41 -12.57 9.24
CA LYS A 300 -28.56 -13.44 9.50
C LYS A 300 -28.21 -14.94 9.55
N HIS A 301 -27.30 -15.40 8.69
CA HIS A 301 -27.11 -16.84 8.45
C HIS A 301 -25.79 -17.41 8.99
N ILE A 302 -24.74 -16.59 9.18
CA ILE A 302 -23.52 -17.06 9.85
C ILE A 302 -23.79 -17.08 11.36
N LYS A 303 -23.97 -18.28 11.94
CA LYS A 303 -24.39 -18.43 13.35
C LYS A 303 -23.30 -18.03 14.36
N SER A 304 -22.03 -18.16 14.01
CA SER A 304 -20.90 -17.80 14.90
C SER A 304 -20.81 -16.28 15.09
N GLU A 305 -20.45 -15.84 16.29
CA GLU A 305 -20.17 -14.43 16.57
C GLU A 305 -18.92 -13.94 15.83
N GLU A 306 -17.90 -14.78 15.76
CA GLU A 306 -16.64 -14.50 15.05
C GLU A 306 -16.37 -15.59 14.02
N ALA A 307 -16.21 -15.19 12.75
CA ALA A 307 -15.95 -16.11 11.66
C ALA A 307 -15.18 -15.44 10.52
N ILE A 308 -14.38 -16.26 9.83
CA ILE A 308 -13.85 -15.97 8.50
C ILE A 308 -14.34 -17.12 7.62
N VAL A 309 -15.18 -16.81 6.63
CA VAL A 309 -15.68 -17.78 5.65
C VAL A 309 -15.37 -17.26 4.26
N GLU A 310 -15.34 -18.16 3.28
CA GLU A 310 -15.25 -17.76 1.88
C GLU A 310 -16.32 -18.46 1.05
N GLY A 311 -16.68 -17.84 -0.06
CA GLY A 311 -17.61 -18.37 -1.04
C GLY A 311 -17.56 -17.56 -2.33
N GLU A 312 -18.45 -17.89 -3.25
CA GLU A 312 -18.60 -17.15 -4.50
C GLU A 312 -19.92 -16.35 -4.45
N ILE A 313 -19.84 -15.03 -4.68
CA ILE A 313 -21.01 -14.20 -4.94
C ILE A 313 -21.35 -14.36 -6.42
N VAL A 314 -22.56 -14.80 -6.73
CA VAL A 314 -23.01 -15.12 -8.09
C VAL A 314 -24.32 -14.39 -8.37
N THR A 315 -24.41 -13.75 -9.53
CA THR A 315 -25.68 -13.20 -10.01
C THR A 315 -26.63 -14.32 -10.40
N TYR A 316 -27.91 -14.18 -10.09
CA TYR A 316 -28.93 -15.13 -10.52
C TYR A 316 -30.18 -14.40 -11.01
N ASP A 317 -30.96 -15.07 -11.85
CA ASP A 317 -32.26 -14.63 -12.29
C ASP A 317 -33.32 -14.89 -11.20
N PRO A 318 -34.03 -13.87 -10.68
CA PRO A 318 -35.00 -14.07 -9.60
C PRO A 318 -36.23 -14.89 -9.99
N GLU A 319 -36.60 -14.91 -11.28
CA GLU A 319 -37.79 -15.61 -11.78
C GLU A 319 -37.48 -17.08 -12.04
N THR A 320 -36.32 -17.37 -12.65
CA THR A 320 -35.95 -18.74 -13.04
C THR A 320 -35.01 -19.43 -12.05
N GLY A 321 -34.29 -18.66 -11.22
CA GLY A 321 -33.24 -19.14 -10.34
C GLY A 321 -31.91 -19.46 -11.04
N GLU A 322 -31.81 -19.21 -12.35
CA GLU A 322 -30.63 -19.53 -13.14
C GLU A 322 -29.45 -18.61 -12.80
N LEU A 323 -28.25 -19.18 -12.71
CA LEU A 323 -27.03 -18.41 -12.50
C LEU A 323 -26.65 -17.63 -13.76
N ARG A 324 -26.25 -16.38 -13.60
CA ARG A 324 -25.80 -15.50 -14.68
C ARG A 324 -24.26 -15.38 -14.70
N PRO A 325 -23.67 -15.05 -15.86
CA PRO A 325 -22.22 -14.91 -16.00
C PRO A 325 -21.64 -13.81 -15.09
N PHE A 326 -20.37 -13.96 -14.71
CA PHE A 326 -19.66 -12.97 -13.87
C PHE A 326 -19.73 -11.53 -14.40
N GLN A 327 -19.78 -11.32 -15.72
CA GLN A 327 -19.84 -9.99 -16.33
C GLN A 327 -21.04 -9.18 -15.85
N GLU A 328 -22.16 -9.82 -15.51
CA GLU A 328 -23.33 -9.14 -14.96
C GLU A 328 -23.06 -8.53 -13.57
N LEU A 329 -22.15 -9.11 -12.78
CA LEU A 329 -21.72 -8.51 -11.51
C LEU A 329 -20.94 -7.21 -11.73
N MET A 330 -20.24 -7.07 -12.86
CA MET A 330 -19.46 -5.86 -13.16
C MET A 330 -20.34 -4.65 -13.49
N HIS A 331 -21.62 -4.86 -13.81
CA HIS A 331 -22.60 -3.81 -14.07
C HIS A 331 -23.34 -3.30 -12.82
N ARG A 332 -23.12 -3.95 -11.67
CA ARG A 332 -23.80 -3.66 -10.42
C ARG A 332 -23.41 -2.32 -9.79
#